data_AF-A0A6G8TXZ9-F1
#
_entry.id   AF-A0A6G8TXZ9-F1
#
_cell.length_a   1.000
_cell.length_b   1.000
_cell.length_c   1.000
_cell.angle_alpha   90.00
_cell.angle_beta   90.00
_cell.angle_gamma   90.00
#
_symmetry.space_group_name_H-M   'P 1'
#
loop_
_entity.id
_entity.type
_entity.pdbx_description
1 polymer ?
#
loop_
_entity_poly.entity_id
_entity_poly.type
_entity_poly.pdbx_seq_one_letter_code
_entity_poly.pdbx_strand_id
1 'polypeptide(L)'
;MRAAAAILITLLLAGCAGNEAPVQQPSMYTDMAVAGARLDAQAAAVMISQYRQNNGLGTVVIDADLMRLAESQSQAMAAANKMDHDVRAPLAKRLATGGYPATVAVENVSAGYHTLAEAFSGWRDSPPHRANMLKNGVTKLGIAAGYAPGTKYKVFWTLILASTER
;
A
#
# COMPACT_ATOMS: atom_id res chain seq x y z
N MET A 1 33.37 67.84 34.09
CA MET A 1 33.26 67.46 32.66
C MET A 1 33.60 65.97 32.59
N ARG A 2 32.59 65.08 32.57
CA ARG A 2 32.18 64.24 31.41
C ARG A 2 33.36 63.42 30.84
N ALA A 3 33.38 62.09 30.75
CA ALA A 3 32.34 61.07 30.79
C ALA A 3 32.98 59.70 31.11
N ALA A 4 32.29 58.83 31.86
CA ALA A 4 32.64 57.42 31.98
C ALA A 4 31.92 56.64 30.86
N ALA A 5 32.69 56.02 29.97
CA ALA A 5 32.15 55.19 28.89
C ALA A 5 31.83 53.79 29.43
N ALA A 6 30.54 53.47 29.55
CA ALA A 6 30.08 52.11 29.80
C ALA A 6 30.11 51.33 28.48
N ILE A 7 31.01 50.35 28.38
CA ILE A 7 31.05 49.41 27.24
C ILE A 7 30.04 48.31 27.54
N LEU A 8 28.93 48.33 26.80
CA LEU A 8 27.89 47.32 26.80
C LEU A 8 28.45 46.05 26.14
N ILE A 9 28.64 44.97 26.90
CA ILE A 9 28.99 43.65 26.36
C ILE A 9 27.70 43.00 25.86
N THR A 10 27.50 42.98 24.54
CA THR A 10 26.45 42.21 23.88
C THR A 10 26.88 40.74 23.80
N LEU A 11 26.29 39.88 24.63
CA LEU A 11 26.36 38.43 24.45
C LEU A 11 25.60 38.03 23.18
N LEU A 12 26.34 37.59 22.15
CA LEU A 12 25.77 36.88 21.00
C LEU A 12 25.45 35.44 21.43
N LEU A 13 24.17 35.15 21.66
CA LEU A 13 23.67 33.78 21.73
C LEU A 13 23.68 33.21 20.30
N ALA A 14 24.74 32.47 19.95
CA ALA A 14 24.76 31.63 18.77
C ALA A 14 23.78 30.47 18.98
N GLY A 15 22.56 30.62 18.46
CA GLY A 15 21.58 29.54 18.42
C GLY A 15 22.08 28.42 17.50
N CYS A 16 22.20 27.21 18.03
CA CYS A 16 22.39 26.01 17.24
C CYS A 16 21.16 25.80 16.36
N ALA A 17 21.20 26.27 15.11
CA ALA A 17 20.26 25.84 14.09
C ALA A 17 20.60 24.37 13.77
N GLY A 18 19.95 23.45 14.48
CA GLY A 18 19.98 22.03 14.16
C GLY A 18 19.45 21.85 12.75
N ASN A 19 20.28 21.30 11.88
CA ASN A 19 19.92 20.95 10.52
C ASN A 19 19.04 19.68 10.58
N GLU A 20 17.78 19.82 11.01
CA GLU A 20 16.81 18.73 11.01
C GLU A 20 16.54 18.34 9.56
N ALA A 21 17.03 17.16 9.15
CA ALA A 21 16.63 16.56 7.89
C ALA A 21 15.10 16.40 7.91
N PRO A 22 14.37 16.78 6.84
CA PRO A 22 12.92 16.63 6.82
C PRO A 22 12.55 15.17 7.07
N VAL A 23 11.67 14.93 8.06
CA VAL A 23 11.17 13.59 8.39
C VAL A 23 10.49 13.03 7.15
N GLN A 24 11.10 12.02 6.54
CA GLN A 24 10.55 11.40 5.33
C GLN A 24 9.29 10.61 5.71
N GLN A 25 8.16 10.95 5.09
CA GLN A 25 6.89 10.28 5.32
C GLN A 25 6.99 8.79 4.94
N PRO A 26 6.47 7.86 5.77
CA PRO A 26 6.46 6.44 5.41
C PRO A 26 5.71 6.18 4.10
N SER A 27 6.24 5.31 3.24
CA SER A 27 5.71 5.04 1.89
C SER A 27 4.27 4.52 1.88
N MET A 28 3.80 3.92 2.98
CA MET A 28 2.40 3.51 3.13
C MET A 28 1.38 4.66 3.11
N TYR A 29 1.83 5.90 3.33
CA TYR A 29 1.01 7.10 3.27
C TYR A 29 1.21 7.91 1.97
N THR A 30 1.98 7.40 1.00
CA THR A 30 2.09 8.05 -0.31
C THR A 30 0.72 8.11 -0.97
N ASP A 31 0.33 9.30 -1.42
CA ASP A 31 -0.93 9.53 -2.13
C ASP A 31 -0.88 8.87 -3.52
N MET A 32 -1.74 7.89 -3.75
CA MET A 32 -1.91 7.21 -5.04
C MET A 32 -2.90 7.93 -5.96
N ALA A 33 -3.57 8.98 -5.50
CA ALA A 33 -4.50 9.79 -6.29
C ALA A 33 -3.81 10.89 -7.11
N VAL A 34 -2.54 10.68 -7.49
CA VAL A 34 -1.73 11.57 -8.33
C VAL A 34 -1.05 10.80 -9.46
N ALA A 35 -0.82 11.49 -10.58
CA ALA A 35 -0.16 10.89 -11.74
C ALA A 35 1.29 10.49 -11.41
N GLY A 36 1.70 9.29 -11.84
CA GLY A 36 3.06 8.79 -11.64
C GLY A 36 3.36 8.30 -10.23
N ALA A 37 2.39 8.30 -9.32
CA ALA A 37 2.49 7.64 -8.04
C ALA A 37 2.90 6.17 -8.21
N ARG A 38 3.79 5.70 -7.33
CA ARG A 38 4.25 4.30 -7.31
C ARG A 38 4.02 3.72 -5.93
N LEU A 39 3.32 2.59 -5.89
CA LEU A 39 3.14 1.81 -4.68
C LEU A 39 4.46 1.15 -4.29
N ASP A 40 4.85 1.30 -3.02
CA ASP A 40 5.90 0.50 -2.41
C ASP A 40 5.37 -0.89 -2.04
N ALA A 41 5.51 -1.83 -2.98
CA ALA A 41 5.04 -3.21 -2.79
C ALA A 41 5.77 -3.93 -1.65
N GLN A 42 7.02 -3.56 -1.34
CA GLN A 42 7.78 -4.15 -0.25
C GLN A 42 7.23 -3.71 1.09
N ALA A 43 6.93 -2.42 1.26
CA ALA A 43 6.24 -1.94 2.44
C ALA A 43 4.86 -2.61 2.62
N ALA A 44 4.11 -2.81 1.53
CA ALA A 44 2.84 -3.55 1.57
C ALA A 44 3.02 -5.01 2.03
N ALA A 45 3.99 -5.73 1.48
CA ALA A 45 4.28 -7.11 1.88
C ALA A 45 4.70 -7.21 3.36
N VAL A 46 5.52 -6.26 3.84
CA VAL A 46 5.91 -6.16 5.26
C VAL A 46 4.69 -5.90 6.13
N MET A 47 3.86 -4.91 5.81
CA MET A 47 2.67 -4.56 6.58
C MET A 47 1.69 -5.74 6.70
N ILE A 48 1.40 -6.42 5.58
CA ILE A 48 0.49 -7.58 5.57
C ILE A 48 1.12 -8.76 6.31
N SER A 49 2.43 -8.98 6.16
CA SER A 49 3.15 -10.03 6.89
C SER A 49 3.12 -9.79 8.40
N GLN A 50 3.38 -8.57 8.87
CA GLN A 50 3.31 -8.22 10.29
C GLN A 50 1.89 -8.43 10.83
N TYR A 51 0.87 -8.04 10.07
CA TYR A 51 -0.52 -8.28 10.45
C TYR A 51 -0.83 -9.77 10.58
N ARG A 52 -0.36 -10.59 9.63
CA ARG A 52 -0.51 -12.05 9.67
C ARG A 52 0.21 -12.67 10.87
N GLN A 53 1.45 -12.26 11.14
CA GLN A 53 2.23 -12.72 12.30
C GLN A 53 1.57 -12.39 13.63
N ASN A 54 1.01 -11.17 13.76
CA ASN A 54 0.25 -10.76 14.94
C ASN A 54 -1.03 -11.58 15.15
N ASN A 55 -1.46 -12.34 14.16
CA ASN A 55 -2.59 -13.26 14.21
C ASN A 55 -2.15 -14.74 14.12
N GLY A 56 -0.87 -15.04 14.38
CA GLY A 56 -0.34 -16.41 14.44
C GLY A 56 -0.13 -17.09 13.08
N LEU A 57 -0.07 -16.33 11.99
CA LEU A 57 0.11 -16.84 10.63
C LEU A 57 1.50 -16.49 10.07
N GLY A 58 1.92 -17.24 9.05
CA GLY A 58 3.16 -17.00 8.32
C GLY A 58 3.14 -15.71 7.48
N THR A 59 4.34 -15.28 7.08
CA THR A 59 4.55 -14.10 6.22
C THR A 59 4.16 -14.39 4.77
N VAL A 60 4.01 -13.32 4.00
CA VAL A 60 3.88 -13.39 2.54
C VAL A 60 5.02 -12.64 1.87
N VAL A 61 5.47 -13.12 0.73
CA VAL A 61 6.50 -12.45 -0.09
C VAL A 61 5.91 -12.01 -1.42
N ILE A 62 6.47 -10.95 -2.00
CA ILE A 62 6.07 -10.47 -3.33
C ILE A 62 6.29 -11.59 -4.35
N ASP A 63 5.31 -11.76 -5.21
CA ASP A 63 5.37 -12.63 -6.37
C ASP A 63 5.11 -11.82 -7.65
N ALA A 64 6.06 -11.87 -8.59
CA ALA A 64 6.02 -11.04 -9.78
C ALA A 64 4.81 -11.33 -10.69
N ASP A 65 4.31 -12.57 -10.70
CA ASP A 65 3.16 -12.94 -11.52
C ASP A 65 1.87 -12.44 -10.88
N LEU A 66 1.75 -12.55 -9.56
CA LEU A 66 0.64 -11.97 -8.82
C LEU A 66 0.63 -10.44 -8.91
N MET A 67 1.79 -9.78 -8.91
CA MET A 67 1.89 -8.33 -9.10
C MET A 67 1.29 -7.91 -10.45
N ARG A 68 1.65 -8.60 -11.55
CA ARG A 68 1.08 -8.32 -12.88
C ARG A 68 -0.42 -8.56 -12.94
N LEU A 69 -0.91 -9.60 -12.28
CA LEU A 69 -2.34 -9.89 -12.21
C LEU A 69 -3.11 -8.83 -11.41
N ALA A 70 -2.58 -8.41 -10.26
CA ALA A 70 -3.17 -7.36 -9.44
C ALA A 70 -3.18 -6.01 -10.17
N GLU A 71 -2.10 -5.66 -10.86
CA GLU A 71 -2.01 -4.44 -11.67
C GLU A 71 -3.04 -4.44 -12.79
N SER A 72 -3.13 -5.53 -13.57
CA SER A 72 -4.11 -5.68 -14.64
C SER A 72 -5.56 -5.55 -14.16
N GLN A 73 -5.84 -6.06 -12.96
CA GLN A 73 -7.16 -5.97 -12.33
C GLN A 73 -7.47 -4.54 -11.83
N SER A 74 -6.51 -3.90 -11.15
CA SER A 74 -6.65 -2.52 -10.67
C SER A 74 -6.84 -1.54 -11.83
N GLN A 75 -6.07 -1.70 -12.91
CA GLN A 75 -6.22 -0.91 -14.14
C GLN A 75 -7.57 -1.16 -14.83
N ALA A 76 -8.07 -2.39 -14.82
CA ALA A 76 -9.38 -2.69 -15.41
C ALA A 76 -10.54 -2.08 -14.60
N MET A 77 -10.48 -2.13 -13.27
CA MET A 77 -11.45 -1.44 -12.41
C MET A 77 -11.42 0.08 -12.60
N ALA A 78 -10.21 0.64 -12.71
CA ALA A 78 -9.98 2.04 -13.02
C ALA A 78 -10.59 2.45 -14.37
N ALA A 79 -10.32 1.69 -15.43
CA ALA A 79 -10.87 1.96 -16.77
C ALA A 79 -12.40 1.82 -16.83
N ALA A 80 -12.96 0.86 -16.08
CA ALA A 80 -14.40 0.65 -16.00
C ALA A 80 -15.10 1.61 -15.03
N ASN A 81 -14.37 2.43 -14.27
CA ASN A 81 -14.89 3.23 -13.15
C ASN A 81 -15.77 2.39 -12.20
N LYS A 82 -15.34 1.17 -11.88
CA LYS A 82 -16.13 0.21 -11.12
C LYS A 82 -15.25 -0.71 -10.29
N MET A 83 -15.51 -0.74 -8.98
CA MET A 83 -14.93 -1.75 -8.09
C MET A 83 -15.70 -3.06 -8.28
N ASP A 84 -15.05 -4.08 -8.82
CA ASP A 84 -15.68 -5.35 -9.15
C ASP A 84 -14.63 -6.46 -9.21
N HIS A 85 -14.87 -7.55 -8.48
CA HIS A 85 -14.01 -8.73 -8.51
C HIS A 85 -13.94 -9.38 -9.90
N ASP A 86 -14.93 -9.16 -10.77
CA ASP A 86 -15.09 -9.88 -12.03
C ASP A 86 -14.96 -8.98 -13.27
N VAL A 87 -14.51 -7.72 -13.13
CA VAL A 87 -14.42 -6.74 -14.24
C VAL A 87 -13.71 -7.28 -15.50
N ARG A 88 -12.75 -8.20 -15.32
CA ARG A 88 -12.14 -8.97 -16.41
C ARG A 88 -12.68 -10.40 -16.46
N ALA A 89 -12.60 -11.09 -15.33
CA ALA A 89 -13.02 -12.47 -15.11
C ALA A 89 -12.85 -12.78 -13.61
N PRO A 90 -13.48 -13.85 -13.08
CA PRO A 90 -13.22 -14.29 -11.71
C PRO A 90 -11.75 -14.60 -11.45
N LEU A 91 -11.29 -14.41 -10.20
CA LEU A 91 -9.90 -14.59 -9.77
C LEU A 91 -9.28 -15.91 -10.27
N ALA A 92 -9.99 -17.04 -10.08
CA ALA A 92 -9.49 -18.36 -10.50
C ALA A 92 -9.20 -18.41 -12.01
N LYS A 93 -10.05 -17.79 -12.83
CA LYS A 93 -9.84 -17.71 -14.29
C LYS A 93 -8.69 -16.78 -14.64
N ARG A 94 -8.52 -15.65 -13.92
CA ARG A 94 -7.35 -14.76 -14.10
C ARG A 94 -6.04 -15.48 -13.80
N LEU A 95 -5.97 -16.21 -12.68
CA LEU A 95 -4.79 -16.99 -12.29
C LEU A 95 -4.48 -18.07 -13.32
N ALA A 96 -5.48 -18.86 -13.73
CA ALA A 96 -5.31 -19.92 -14.73
C ALA A 96 -4.86 -19.38 -16.10
N THR A 97 -5.47 -18.29 -16.57
CA THR A 97 -5.09 -17.65 -17.84
C THR A 97 -3.69 -17.04 -17.77
N GLY A 98 -3.29 -16.55 -16.60
CA GLY A 98 -1.94 -16.07 -16.32
C GLY A 98 -0.89 -17.18 -16.13
N GLY A 99 -1.30 -18.45 -16.19
CA GLY A 99 -0.40 -19.59 -15.97
C GLY A 99 0.05 -19.77 -14.51
N TYR A 100 -0.63 -19.12 -13.55
CA TYR A 100 -0.24 -19.17 -12.14
C TYR A 100 -0.84 -20.39 -11.43
N PRO A 101 -0.03 -21.35 -10.95
CA PRO A 101 -0.52 -22.63 -10.43
C PRO A 101 -0.93 -22.52 -8.96
N ALA A 102 -1.90 -21.67 -8.64
CA ALA A 102 -2.37 -21.48 -7.28
C ALA A 102 -3.05 -22.74 -6.73
N THR A 103 -2.62 -23.20 -5.55
CA THR A 103 -3.32 -24.23 -4.74
C THR A 103 -4.38 -23.60 -3.85
N VAL A 104 -4.12 -22.38 -3.39
CA VAL A 104 -5.05 -21.50 -2.69
C VAL A 104 -4.84 -20.07 -3.17
N ALA A 105 -5.93 -19.32 -3.36
CA ALA A 105 -5.88 -17.90 -3.65
C ALA A 105 -7.10 -17.16 -3.09
N VAL A 106 -6.88 -15.91 -2.67
CA VAL A 106 -7.92 -14.98 -2.22
C VAL A 106 -7.60 -13.57 -2.72
N GLU A 107 -8.62 -12.72 -2.82
CA GLU A 107 -8.48 -11.36 -3.32
C GLU A 107 -9.26 -10.36 -2.47
N ASN A 108 -8.65 -9.21 -2.21
CA ASN A 108 -9.34 -8.00 -1.79
C ASN A 108 -9.31 -6.98 -2.93
N VAL A 109 -10.45 -6.33 -3.19
CA VAL A 109 -10.53 -5.14 -4.03
C VAL A 109 -11.16 -3.99 -3.25
N SER A 110 -10.79 -2.76 -3.58
CA SER A 110 -11.42 -1.57 -3.02
C SER A 110 -11.27 -0.38 -3.97
N ALA A 111 -12.00 0.69 -3.70
CA ALA A 111 -11.88 1.94 -4.45
C ALA A 111 -12.09 3.12 -3.51
N GLY A 112 -11.40 4.24 -3.75
CA GLY A 112 -11.56 5.46 -2.95
C GLY A 112 -10.56 5.64 -1.80
N TYR A 113 -9.77 4.62 -1.48
CA TYR A 113 -8.62 4.78 -0.57
C TYR A 113 -7.44 5.34 -1.36
N HIS A 114 -6.84 6.42 -0.90
CA HIS A 114 -5.76 7.08 -1.62
C HIS A 114 -4.39 6.57 -1.18
N THR A 115 -4.30 5.96 -0.01
CA THR A 115 -3.05 5.42 0.53
C THR A 115 -3.16 3.93 0.84
N LEU A 116 -2.01 3.26 0.89
CA LEU A 116 -1.93 1.86 1.33
C LEU A 116 -2.43 1.72 2.78
N ALA A 117 -2.11 2.67 3.65
CA ALA A 117 -2.54 2.69 5.04
C ALA A 117 -4.08 2.68 5.17
N GLU A 118 -4.77 3.51 4.37
CA GLU A 118 -6.22 3.55 4.32
C GLU A 118 -6.82 2.25 3.76
N ALA A 119 -6.29 1.75 2.64
CA ALA A 119 -6.75 0.50 2.04
C ALA A 119 -6.60 -0.68 3.00
N PHE A 120 -5.45 -0.78 3.66
CA PHE A 120 -5.19 -1.80 4.66
C PHE A 120 -6.13 -1.70 5.86
N SER A 121 -6.36 -0.50 6.41
CA SER A 121 -7.30 -0.32 7.52
C SER A 121 -8.72 -0.72 7.11
N GLY A 122 -9.17 -0.26 5.93
CA GLY A 122 -10.49 -0.63 5.41
C GLY A 122 -10.66 -2.14 5.23
N TRP A 123 -9.64 -2.83 4.71
CA TRP A 123 -9.66 -4.29 4.61
C TRP A 123 -9.61 -4.99 5.98
N ARG A 124 -8.85 -4.47 6.94
CA ARG A 124 -8.76 -5.04 8.28
C ARG A 124 -10.09 -4.94 9.02
N ASP A 125 -10.77 -3.82 8.88
CA ASP A 125 -11.99 -3.51 9.61
C ASP A 125 -13.25 -4.14 8.93
N SER A 126 -13.09 -4.68 7.73
CA SER A 126 -14.12 -5.41 6.99
C SER A 126 -13.98 -6.93 7.18
N PRO A 127 -14.95 -7.63 7.80
CA PRO A 127 -14.85 -9.08 8.04
C PRO A 127 -14.47 -9.96 6.83
N PRO A 128 -15.08 -9.80 5.64
CA PRO A 128 -14.70 -10.61 4.48
C PRO A 128 -13.26 -10.32 4.00
N HIS A 129 -12.86 -9.06 3.95
CA HIS A 129 -11.50 -8.69 3.50
C HIS A 129 -10.44 -9.11 4.53
N ARG A 130 -10.75 -9.00 5.82
CA ARG A 130 -9.92 -9.49 6.92
C ARG A 130 -9.70 -10.99 6.81
N ALA A 131 -10.75 -11.76 6.51
CA ALA A 131 -10.66 -13.21 6.34
C ALA A 131 -9.69 -13.60 5.20
N ASN A 132 -9.66 -12.81 4.12
CA ASN A 132 -8.69 -13.01 3.03
C ASN A 132 -7.25 -12.68 3.48
N MET A 133 -7.02 -11.56 4.16
CA MET A 133 -5.67 -11.21 4.67
C MET A 133 -5.13 -12.24 5.66
N LEU A 134 -6.03 -12.92 6.39
CA LEU A 134 -5.72 -13.99 7.34
C LEU A 134 -5.97 -15.39 6.77
N LYS A 135 -6.06 -15.55 5.45
CA LYS A 135 -6.20 -16.87 4.83
C LYS A 135 -4.98 -17.72 5.19
N ASN A 136 -5.21 -18.91 5.75
CA ASN A 136 -4.14 -19.87 6.03
C ASN A 136 -3.61 -20.46 4.72
N GLY A 137 -2.31 -20.82 4.70
CA GLY A 137 -1.67 -21.46 3.56
C GLY A 137 -1.18 -20.53 2.45
N VAL A 138 -1.54 -19.25 2.43
CA VAL A 138 -0.98 -18.28 1.47
C VAL A 138 0.43 -17.84 1.89
N THR A 139 1.35 -17.78 0.92
CA THR A 139 2.77 -17.42 1.11
C THR A 139 3.25 -16.36 0.12
N LYS A 140 2.44 -16.04 -0.90
CA LYS A 140 2.73 -15.12 -1.99
C LYS A 140 1.74 -13.96 -2.02
N LEU A 141 2.20 -12.81 -2.48
CA LEU A 141 1.44 -11.56 -2.56
C LEU A 141 1.64 -10.87 -3.91
N GLY A 142 0.53 -10.39 -4.48
CA GLY A 142 0.52 -9.35 -5.49
C GLY A 142 -0.37 -8.20 -5.04
N ILE A 143 0.06 -6.96 -5.21
CA ILE A 143 -0.71 -5.78 -4.83
C ILE A 143 -0.52 -4.67 -5.86
N ALA A 144 -1.59 -3.95 -6.17
CA ALA A 144 -1.53 -2.79 -7.05
C ALA A 144 -2.59 -1.74 -6.70
N ALA A 145 -2.33 -0.52 -7.16
CA ALA A 145 -3.25 0.60 -7.17
C ALA A 145 -3.34 1.18 -8.59
N GLY A 146 -4.55 1.31 -9.12
CA GLY A 146 -4.84 1.93 -10.41
C GLY A 146 -5.38 3.34 -10.22
N TYR A 147 -4.71 4.33 -10.81
CA TYR A 147 -5.12 5.73 -10.77
C TYR A 147 -6.04 6.11 -11.94
N ALA A 148 -7.17 6.73 -11.64
CA ALA A 148 -8.19 7.16 -12.59
C ALA A 148 -8.78 8.53 -12.17
N PRO A 149 -8.12 9.65 -12.50
CA PRO A 149 -8.47 10.99 -11.99
C PRO A 149 -9.90 11.46 -12.31
N GLY A 150 -10.46 10.98 -13.42
CA GLY A 150 -11.83 11.30 -13.86
C GLY A 150 -12.94 10.52 -13.17
N THR A 151 -12.61 9.63 -12.23
CA THR A 151 -13.58 8.79 -11.53
C THR A 151 -13.89 9.35 -10.14
N LYS A 152 -15.07 9.00 -9.60
CA LYS A 152 -15.43 9.34 -8.20
C LYS A 152 -14.41 8.82 -7.20
N TYR A 153 -13.81 7.66 -7.49
CA TYR A 153 -12.96 6.93 -6.55
C TYR A 153 -11.48 7.30 -6.66
N LYS A 154 -11.03 7.82 -7.80
CA LYS A 154 -9.63 8.14 -8.15
C LYS A 154 -8.63 6.98 -8.10
N VAL A 155 -8.73 6.08 -7.15
CA VAL A 155 -7.81 4.96 -6.92
C VAL A 155 -8.59 3.68 -6.73
N PHE A 156 -8.14 2.61 -7.39
CA PHE A 156 -8.69 1.26 -7.32
C PHE A 156 -7.61 0.28 -6.91
N TRP A 157 -7.84 -0.51 -5.87
CA TRP A 157 -6.85 -1.42 -5.31
C TRP A 157 -7.18 -2.87 -5.61
N THR A 158 -6.15 -3.68 -5.80
CA THR A 158 -6.24 -5.13 -5.81
C THR A 158 -5.11 -5.71 -4.97
N LEU A 159 -5.45 -6.57 -4.03
CA LEU A 159 -4.52 -7.42 -3.28
C LEU A 159 -4.88 -8.88 -3.58
N ILE A 160 -3.93 -9.65 -4.10
CA ILE A 160 -4.05 -11.09 -4.30
C ILE A 160 -3.07 -11.77 -3.35
N LEU A 161 -3.56 -12.73 -2.56
CA LEU A 161 -2.72 -13.61 -1.76
C LEU A 161 -2.91 -15.04 -2.26
N ALA A 162 -1.81 -15.76 -2.45
CA ALA A 162 -1.88 -17.13 -2.94
C ALA A 162 -0.76 -18.01 -2.39
N SER A 163 -0.82 -19.30 -2.70
CA SER A 163 0.30 -20.23 -2.60
C SER A 163 0.31 -21.15 -3.81
N THR A 164 1.49 -21.63 -4.15
CA THR A 164 1.73 -22.69 -5.15
C THR A 164 2.16 -24.00 -4.49
N GLU A 165 2.36 -23.98 -3.17
CA GLU A 165 2.71 -25.15 -2.37
C GLU A 165 1.45 -25.96 -2.07
N ARG A 166 1.57 -27.29 -2.11
CA ARG A 166 0.47 -28.21 -1.82
C ARG A 166 0.35 -28.49 -0.34
#